data_AF-A0A4Y2IXP7-F1
#
_entry.id   AF-A0A4Y2IXP7-F1
#
_cell.length_a   1.000
_cell.length_b   1.000
_cell.length_c   1.000
_cell.angle_alpha   90.00
_cell.angle_beta   90.00
_cell.angle_gamma   90.00
#
_symmetry.space_group_name_H-M   'P 1'
#
loop_
_entity.id
_entity.type
_entity.pdbx_description
1 polymer ?
#
loop_
_entity_poly.entity_id
_entity_poly.type
_entity_poly.pdbx_seq_one_letter_code
_entity_poly.pdbx_strand_id
1 'polypeptide(L)'
;MPKITDKLKEGEVVFRSSENLLAMKWSDRKEFYMLSTINTAEFAEVPKKSRENEFILKPKCVIDYNSSMGIIDKSDMVISTIDATRKSLKWNHKYFFHLIDVCVWNTFFL
;
A
#
# COMPACT_ATOMS: atom_id res chain seq x y z
N MET A 1 -0.92 19.77 5.19
CA MET A 1 0.36 19.02 5.23
C MET A 1 1.50 19.99 5.48
N PRO A 2 2.53 19.63 6.27
CA PRO A 2 3.72 20.45 6.40
C PRO A 2 4.33 20.70 5.02
N LYS A 3 4.68 21.96 4.72
CA LYS A 3 5.30 22.31 3.44
C LYS A 3 6.74 21.80 3.43
N ILE A 4 7.00 20.74 2.67
CA ILE A 4 8.34 20.23 2.38
C ILE A 4 8.70 20.71 0.97
N THR A 5 9.40 21.84 0.89
CA THR A 5 9.74 22.50 -0.38
C THR A 5 11.05 22.01 -0.99
N ASP A 6 11.80 21.20 -0.26
CA ASP A 6 13.13 20.75 -0.68
C ASP A 6 13.03 19.78 -1.87
N LYS A 7 13.86 20.02 -2.89
CA LYS A 7 14.07 19.09 -3.99
C LYS A 7 15.04 18.01 -3.52
N LEU A 8 14.59 16.76 -3.58
CA LEU A 8 15.33 15.60 -3.09
C LEU A 8 15.96 14.84 -4.25
N LYS A 9 17.20 14.41 -4.10
CA LYS A 9 17.85 13.44 -4.99
C LYS A 9 17.29 12.04 -4.74
N GLU A 10 17.49 11.13 -5.70
CA GLU A 10 17.09 9.73 -5.56
C GLU A 10 17.77 9.11 -4.32
N GLY A 11 16.96 8.52 -3.45
CA GLY A 11 17.35 7.97 -2.14
C GLY A 11 17.21 8.95 -0.97
N GLU A 12 17.02 10.25 -1.18
CA GLU A 12 16.92 11.23 -0.09
C GLU A 12 15.52 11.28 0.53
N VAL A 13 15.49 11.56 1.84
CA VAL A 13 14.27 11.66 2.65
C VAL A 13 14.30 12.92 3.49
N VAL A 14 13.14 13.60 3.53
CA VAL A 14 12.87 14.66 4.51
C VAL A 14 11.65 14.26 5.30
N PHE A 15 11.74 14.37 6.62
CA PHE A 15 10.62 14.11 7.51
C PHE A 15 10.41 15.25 8.49
N ARG A 16 9.17 15.40 8.93
CA ARG A 16 8.78 16.23 10.08
C ARG A 16 7.90 15.38 10.97
N SER A 17 8.26 15.27 12.24
CA SER A 17 7.45 14.60 13.24
C SER A 17 6.86 15.60 14.24
N SER A 18 5.64 15.33 14.66
CA SER A 18 5.03 15.83 15.90
C SER A 18 4.90 14.65 16.87
N GLU A 19 4.35 14.85 18.07
CA GLU A 19 4.21 13.79 19.09
C GLU A 19 3.57 12.50 18.54
N ASN A 20 2.50 12.62 17.75
CA ASN A 20 1.72 11.48 17.26
C ASN A 20 1.64 11.37 15.74
N LEU A 21 2.42 12.16 14.99
CA LEU A 21 2.31 12.21 13.54
C LEU A 21 3.67 12.42 12.88
N LEU A 22 4.03 11.50 12.00
CA LEU A 22 5.15 11.60 11.09
C LEU A 22 4.66 11.96 9.71
N ALA A 23 5.17 13.06 9.16
CA ALA A 23 5.05 13.41 7.76
C ALA A 23 6.39 13.24 7.06
N MET A 24 6.42 12.47 5.99
CA MET A 24 7.65 12.13 5.27
C MET A 24 7.49 12.38 3.78
N LYS A 25 8.54 12.93 3.17
CA LYS A 25 8.75 13.00 1.73
C LYS A 25 9.98 12.13 1.41
N TRP A 26 9.82 11.14 0.54
CA TRP A 26 10.91 10.29 0.07
C TRP A 26 11.00 10.37 -1.45
N SER A 27 12.20 10.55 -1.99
CA SER A 27 12.45 10.56 -3.42
C SER A 27 13.15 9.27 -3.82
N ASP A 28 12.48 8.44 -4.60
CA ASP A 28 13.07 7.29 -5.29
C ASP A 28 13.12 7.64 -6.80
N ARG A 29 12.51 6.83 -7.68
CA ARG A 29 12.24 7.26 -9.07
C ARG A 29 11.23 8.40 -9.19
N LYS A 30 10.38 8.53 -8.18
CA LYS A 30 9.34 9.56 -8.05
C LYS A 30 9.30 10.01 -6.59
N GLU A 31 8.78 11.22 -6.37
CA GLU A 31 8.54 11.72 -5.02
C GLU A 31 7.29 11.06 -4.43
N PHE A 32 7.42 10.51 -3.23
CA PHE A 32 6.35 9.93 -2.43
C PHE A 32 6.17 10.69 -1.14
N TYR A 33 4.92 10.86 -0.73
CA TYR A 33 4.54 11.52 0.51
C TYR A 33 3.82 10.51 1.39
N MET A 34 4.25 10.39 2.64
CA MET A 34 3.67 9.47 3.62
C MET A 34 3.28 10.21 4.89
N LEU A 35 2.15 9.82 5.46
CA LEU A 35 1.72 10.19 6.80
C LEU A 35 1.58 8.91 7.62
N SER A 36 2.18 8.87 8.80
CA SER A 36 2.00 7.76 9.74
C SER A 36 1.85 8.28 11.16
N THR A 37 0.99 7.64 11.94
CA THR A 37 0.82 7.91 13.38
C THR A 37 1.54 6.87 14.25
N ILE A 38 2.01 5.78 13.65
CA ILE A 38 2.57 4.61 14.36
C ILE A 38 4.07 4.53 14.13
N ASN A 39 4.53 4.91 12.93
CA ASN A 39 5.91 4.73 12.52
C ASN A 39 6.77 5.94 12.89
N THR A 40 8.00 5.65 13.32
CA THR A 40 9.12 6.59 13.46
C THR A 40 9.86 6.78 12.13
N ALA A 41 10.76 7.77 12.07
CA ALA A 41 11.60 8.06 10.89
C ALA A 41 12.77 7.05 10.74
N GLU A 42 12.49 5.76 10.93
CA GLU A 42 13.44 4.67 10.80
C GLU A 42 13.58 4.19 9.36
N PHE A 43 14.77 3.68 9.04
CA PHE A 43 15.07 3.02 7.78
C PHE A 43 15.34 1.55 8.02
N ALA A 44 14.96 0.71 7.06
CA ALA A 44 15.32 -0.69 7.05
C ALA A 44 15.92 -1.07 5.69
N GLU A 45 16.89 -1.98 5.74
CA GLU A 45 17.49 -2.58 4.55
C GLU A 45 16.53 -3.62 3.98
N VAL A 46 16.21 -3.47 2.70
CA VAL A 46 15.35 -4.39 1.97
C VAL A 46 16.15 -4.98 0.81
N PRO A 47 16.11 -6.31 0.59
CA PRO A 47 16.75 -6.91 -0.57
C PRO A 47 16.13 -6.33 -1.84
N LYS A 48 17.00 -5.84 -2.73
CA LYS A 48 16.61 -5.40 -4.07
C LYS A 48 16.19 -6.64 -4.85
N LYS A 49 15.07 -6.56 -5.58
CA LYS A 49 14.68 -7.59 -6.56
C LYS A 49 15.57 -7.49 -7.80
N SER A 50 16.89 -7.67 -7.63
CA SER A 50 17.88 -7.81 -8.71
C SER A 50 18.44 -9.23 -8.71
N ARG A 51 19.13 -9.63 -9.79
CA ARG A 51 19.89 -10.89 -9.82
C ARG A 51 21.07 -10.87 -8.84
N GLU A 52 21.50 -9.69 -8.44
CA GLU A 52 22.53 -9.46 -7.45
C GLU A 52 21.90 -9.22 -6.08
N ASN A 53 22.52 -9.76 -5.04
CA ASN A 53 22.10 -9.67 -3.63
C ASN A 53 22.35 -8.25 -3.05
N GLU A 54 21.89 -7.22 -3.76
CA GLU A 54 22.01 -5.84 -3.34
C GLU A 54 20.92 -5.49 -2.32
N PHE A 55 21.27 -4.68 -1.31
CA PHE A 55 20.32 -4.16 -0.33
C PHE A 55 20.06 -2.67 -0.59
N ILE A 56 18.80 -2.25 -0.45
CA ILE A 56 18.38 -0.84 -0.55
C ILE A 56 17.80 -0.41 0.78
N LEU A 57 18.25 0.75 1.28
CA LEU A 57 17.65 1.41 2.42
C LEU A 57 16.30 2.03 2.02
N LYS A 58 15.23 1.63 2.70
CA LYS A 58 13.89 2.21 2.53
C LYS A 58 13.33 2.67 3.86
N PRO A 59 12.50 3.72 3.87
CA PRO A 59 11.80 4.11 5.09
C PRO A 59 10.89 2.98 5.58
N LYS A 60 10.92 2.70 6.88
CA LYS A 60 10.13 1.63 7.50
C LYS A 60 8.62 1.83 7.29
N CYS A 61 8.15 3.09 7.35
CA CYS A 61 6.76 3.43 7.07
C CYS A 61 6.31 3.04 5.66
N VAL A 62 7.19 3.08 4.66
CA VAL A 62 6.90 2.67 3.28
C VAL A 62 6.83 1.15 3.17
N ILE A 63 7.68 0.43 3.91
CA ILE A 63 7.69 -1.03 3.94
C ILE A 63 6.38 -1.53 4.58
N ASP A 64 6.03 -1.00 5.75
CA ASP A 64 4.83 -1.39 6.48
C ASP A 64 3.57 -1.08 5.67
N TYR A 65 3.51 0.10 5.05
CA TYR A 65 2.43 0.47 4.14
C TYR A 65 2.30 -0.51 2.97
N ASN A 66 3.40 -0.86 2.30
CA ASN A 66 3.34 -1.79 1.18
C ASN A 66 2.93 -3.20 1.64
N SER A 67 3.32 -3.60 2.84
CA SER A 67 2.91 -4.87 3.44
C SER A 67 1.39 -4.90 3.70
N SER A 68 0.83 -3.83 4.25
CA SER A 68 -0.61 -3.74 4.53
C SER A 68 -1.46 -3.50 3.28
N MET A 69 -1.01 -2.61 2.39
CA MET A 69 -1.79 -2.18 1.22
C MET A 69 -2.04 -3.34 0.25
N GLY A 70 -1.06 -4.24 0.09
CA GLY A 70 -1.17 -5.37 -0.82
C GLY A 70 -2.21 -6.42 -0.42
N ILE A 71 -2.78 -6.35 0.79
CA ILE A 71 -3.81 -7.30 1.22
C ILE A 71 -5.13 -7.05 0.47
N ILE A 72 -5.51 -5.79 0.28
CA ILE A 72 -6.76 -5.42 -0.41
C ILE A 72 -6.68 -5.83 -1.88
N ASP A 73 -5.57 -5.49 -2.56
CA ASP A 73 -5.35 -5.87 -3.96
C ASP A 73 -5.38 -7.39 -4.15
N LYS A 74 -4.86 -8.16 -3.18
CA LYS A 74 -4.91 -9.63 -3.22
C LYS A 74 -6.33 -10.15 -3.07
N SER A 75 -7.13 -9.62 -2.13
CA SER A 75 -8.53 -10.03 -2.01
C SER A 75 -9.33 -9.69 -3.27
N ASP A 76 -9.11 -8.51 -3.86
CA ASP A 76 -9.79 -8.10 -5.09
C ASP A 76 -9.39 -9.00 -6.27
N MET A 77 -8.11 -9.36 -6.38
CA MET A 77 -7.62 -10.32 -7.36
C MET A 77 -8.31 -11.68 -7.22
N VAL A 78 -8.43 -12.22 -6.00
CA VAL A 78 -9.11 -13.51 -5.79
C VAL A 78 -10.60 -13.40 -6.12
N ILE A 79 -11.28 -12.36 -5.64
CA ILE A 79 -12.70 -12.11 -5.94
C ILE A 79 -12.93 -12.02 -7.46
N SER A 80 -12.05 -11.35 -8.19
CA SER A 80 -12.13 -11.27 -9.66
C SER A 80 -11.98 -12.62 -10.36
N THR A 81 -11.32 -13.59 -9.73
CA THR A 81 -11.15 -14.95 -10.27
C THR A 81 -12.41 -15.79 -10.06
N ILE A 82 -13.16 -15.54 -8.99
CA ILE A 82 -14.40 -16.26 -8.64
C ILE A 82 -15.67 -15.48 -9.03
N ASP A 83 -15.55 -14.40 -9.81
CA ASP A 83 -16.63 -13.46 -10.09
C ASP A 83 -17.89 -14.13 -10.66
N ALA A 84 -18.96 -14.15 -9.85
CA ALA A 84 -20.26 -14.67 -10.21
C ALA A 84 -21.09 -13.66 -11.01
N THR A 85 -20.62 -12.42 -11.18
CA THR A 85 -21.32 -11.37 -11.92
C THR A 85 -21.62 -11.81 -13.36
N ARG A 86 -22.85 -11.58 -13.81
CA ARG A 86 -23.29 -11.80 -15.19
C ARG A 86 -23.83 -10.50 -15.78
N LYS A 87 -23.81 -10.37 -17.11
CA LYS A 87 -24.39 -9.21 -17.81
C LYS A 87 -25.86 -9.07 -17.40
N SER A 88 -26.20 -7.92 -16.81
CA SER A 88 -27.56 -7.59 -16.40
C SER A 88 -27.84 -6.11 -16.65
N LEU A 89 -29.08 -5.78 -17.03
CA LEU A 89 -29.53 -4.41 -17.22
C LEU A 89 -29.77 -3.69 -15.87
N LYS A 90 -30.00 -4.44 -14.79
CA LYS A 90 -30.25 -3.90 -13.46
C LYS A 90 -28.95 -3.86 -12.66
N TRP A 91 -28.53 -2.67 -12.26
CA TRP A 91 -27.30 -2.46 -11.49
C TRP A 91 -27.30 -3.20 -10.14
N ASN A 92 -28.48 -3.35 -9.51
CA ASN A 92 -28.66 -4.05 -8.24
C ASN A 92 -28.13 -5.49 -8.26
N HIS A 93 -28.29 -6.20 -9.39
CA HIS A 93 -27.82 -7.58 -9.50
C HIS A 93 -26.31 -7.68 -9.41
N LYS A 94 -25.58 -6.68 -9.92
CA LYS A 94 -24.11 -6.64 -9.83
C LYS A 94 -23.65 -6.57 -8.38
N TYR A 95 -24.28 -5.74 -7.55
CA TYR A 95 -23.96 -5.65 -6.12
C TYR A 95 -24.32 -6.93 -5.38
N PHE A 96 -25.46 -7.54 -5.70
CA PHE A 96 -25.89 -8.79 -5.07
C PHE A 96 -24.91 -9.94 -5.31
N PHE A 97 -24.47 -10.15 -6.56
CA PHE A 97 -23.50 -11.20 -6.87
C PHE A 97 -22.12 -10.92 -6.26
N HIS A 98 -21.66 -9.67 -6.30
CA HIS A 98 -20.41 -9.30 -5.64
C HIS A 98 -20.43 -9.55 -4.12
N LEU A 99 -21.56 -9.28 -3.45
CA LEU A 99 -21.72 -9.60 -2.03
C LEU A 99 -21.62 -11.11 -1.77
N ILE A 100 -22.19 -11.94 -2.64
CA ILE A 100 -22.06 -13.40 -2.54
C ILE A 100 -20.58 -13.81 -2.68
N ASP A 101 -19.86 -13.27 -3.66
CA ASP A 101 -18.45 -13.61 -3.88
C ASP A 101 -17.58 -13.25 -2.66
N VAL A 102 -17.83 -12.08 -2.05
CA VAL A 102 -17.18 -11.66 -0.80
C VAL A 102 -17.56 -12.58 0.37
N CYS A 103 -18.83 -12.99 0.48
CA CYS A 103 -19.27 -13.93 1.52
C CYS A 103 -18.57 -15.29 1.38
N VAL A 104 -18.51 -15.84 0.16
CA VAL A 104 -17.82 -17.12 -0.12
C VAL A 104 -16.34 -17.01 0.25
N TRP A 105 -15.69 -15.91 -0.12
CA TRP A 105 -14.30 -15.67 0.24
C TRP A 105 -14.09 -15.57 1.76
N ASN A 106 -14.97 -14.87 2.48
CA ASN A 106 -14.91 -14.80 3.94
C ASN A 106 -15.14 -16.16 4.61
N THR A 107 -16.04 -17.00 4.08
CA THR A 107 -16.26 -18.36 4.62
C THR A 107 -15.08 -19.30 4.39
N PHE A 108 -14.24 -19.04 3.40
CA PHE A 108 -13.03 -19.84 3.18
C PHE A 108 -11.95 -19.56 4.24
N PHE A 109 -11.96 -18.38 4.85
CA PHE A 109 -10.99 -17.99 5.87
C PHE A 109 -11.44 -18.21 7.32
N LEU A 110 -12.75 -18.33 7.54
CA LEU A 110 -13.37 -18.66 8.83
C LEU A 110 -13.26 -20.16 9.11
#